data_AF-A0A2J6XAG0-F1
#
_entry.id   AF-A0A2J6XAG0-F1
#
_cell.length_a   1.000
_cell.length_b   1.000
_cell.length_c   1.000
_cell.angle_alpha   90.00
_cell.angle_beta   90.00
_cell.angle_gamma   90.00
#
_symmetry.space_group_name_H-M   'P 1'
#
loop_
_entity.id
_entity.type
_entity.pdbx_description
1 polymer ?
#
loop_
_entity_poly.entity_id
_entity_poly.type
_entity_poly.pdbx_seq_one_letter_code
_entity_poly.pdbx_strand_id
1 'polypeptide(L)'
;MKTDAAIAIIGVPLDLGAGRRGVDMGPSAIRYAGLSRRLAELGYQVIDYGNLVTPMVETIPLPPPDVRLRYLEPITEVCERLADQVAKVVQQGITPLILGGDHSLTIGSASGSARGRRLGLLWIDAHADFNDEHTTPSGNIHGMPLAVLTGRGHPRLTGLAGCVPAFDPA
;
A
#
# COMPACT_ATOMS: atom_id res chain seq x y z
N MET A 1 -2.77 -5.09 -31.42
CA MET A 1 -2.52 -4.50 -30.09
C MET A 1 -3.63 -5.02 -29.18
N LYS A 2 -3.35 -5.63 -28.02
CA LYS A 2 -4.44 -6.16 -27.16
C LYS A 2 -5.21 -4.97 -26.58
N THR A 3 -6.40 -4.70 -27.12
CA THR A 3 -7.22 -3.50 -26.85
C THR A 3 -8.24 -3.66 -25.71
N ASP A 4 -8.14 -4.71 -24.89
CA ASP A 4 -9.12 -5.04 -23.85
C ASP A 4 -8.53 -5.13 -22.42
N ALA A 5 -7.32 -4.61 -22.19
CA ALA A 5 -6.72 -4.63 -20.85
C ALA A 5 -7.36 -3.56 -19.95
N ALA A 6 -7.80 -3.98 -18.76
CA ALA A 6 -8.41 -3.08 -17.77
C ALA A 6 -7.42 -2.71 -16.65
N ILE A 7 -7.50 -1.45 -16.20
CA ILE A 7 -6.79 -0.92 -15.04
C ILE A 7 -7.81 -0.45 -14.01
N ALA A 8 -7.67 -0.93 -12.78
CA ALA A 8 -8.45 -0.50 -11.63
C ALA A 8 -7.64 0.48 -10.79
N ILE A 9 -8.04 1.75 -10.77
CA ILE A 9 -7.45 2.78 -9.92
C ILE A 9 -8.05 2.68 -8.52
N ILE A 10 -7.20 2.60 -7.50
CA ILE A 10 -7.60 2.60 -6.08
C ILE A 10 -6.77 3.67 -5.37
N GLY A 11 -7.41 4.69 -4.80
CA GLY A 11 -6.73 5.69 -4.00
C GLY A 11 -6.65 5.29 -2.52
N VAL A 12 -5.51 5.56 -1.89
CA VAL A 12 -5.26 5.24 -0.48
C VAL A 12 -4.59 6.46 0.16
N PRO A 13 -5.38 7.47 0.59
CA PRO A 13 -4.86 8.70 1.19
C PRO A 13 -4.42 8.46 2.64
N LEU A 14 -3.42 7.60 2.84
CA LEU A 14 -2.85 7.24 4.14
C LEU A 14 -1.67 8.17 4.47
N ASP A 15 -1.72 8.82 5.63
CA ASP A 15 -0.74 9.84 6.07
C ASP A 15 -0.27 9.61 7.52
N LEU A 16 -0.28 8.34 7.95
CA LEU A 16 0.08 7.92 9.31
C LEU A 16 1.50 7.37 9.41
N GLY A 17 1.96 6.75 8.33
CA GLY A 17 3.17 5.95 8.32
C GLY A 17 4.45 6.75 8.31
N ALA A 18 4.45 8.02 7.88
CA ALA A 18 5.67 8.81 7.62
C ALA A 18 6.00 9.89 8.67
N GLY A 19 5.04 10.25 9.54
CA GLY A 19 5.22 11.34 10.51
C GLY A 19 5.33 12.74 9.88
N ARG A 20 4.98 12.88 8.60
CA ARG A 20 4.85 14.14 7.86
C ARG A 20 3.47 14.18 7.24
N ARG A 21 2.88 15.37 7.17
CA ARG A 21 1.55 15.58 6.60
C ARG A 21 1.58 15.89 5.12
N GLY A 22 0.48 15.57 4.45
CA GLY A 22 0.14 16.04 3.12
C GLY A 22 0.27 15.00 2.02
N VAL A 23 0.75 13.79 2.32
CA VAL A 23 0.79 12.72 1.32
C VAL A 23 -0.61 12.14 1.06
N ASP A 24 -1.56 12.32 1.98
CA ASP A 24 -2.99 12.05 1.79
C ASP A 24 -3.58 12.74 0.54
N MET A 25 -3.04 13.89 0.12
CA MET A 25 -3.47 14.60 -1.08
C MET A 25 -2.98 13.96 -2.38
N GLY A 26 -2.02 13.04 -2.31
CA GLY A 26 -1.39 12.37 -3.45
C GLY A 26 -2.37 11.77 -4.46
N PRO A 27 -3.35 10.94 -4.04
CA PRO A 27 -4.31 10.34 -4.95
C PRO A 27 -5.13 11.38 -5.73
N SER A 28 -5.53 12.47 -5.07
CA SER A 28 -6.30 13.55 -5.70
C SER A 28 -5.44 14.34 -6.68
N ALA A 29 -4.19 14.64 -6.33
CA ALA A 29 -3.26 15.37 -7.20
C ALA A 29 -2.96 14.59 -8.50
N ILE A 30 -2.72 13.28 -8.40
CA ILE A 30 -2.45 12.43 -9.57
C ILE A 30 -3.69 12.32 -10.47
N ARG A 31 -4.89 12.18 -9.89
CA ARG A 31 -6.13 12.20 -10.66
C ARG A 31 -6.32 13.54 -11.38
N TYR A 32 -6.10 14.65 -10.69
CA TYR A 32 -6.20 16.00 -11.24
C TYR A 32 -5.23 16.21 -12.42
N ALA A 33 -4.04 15.60 -12.39
CA ALA A 33 -3.07 15.61 -13.49
C ALA A 33 -3.52 14.83 -14.76
N GLY A 34 -4.72 14.23 -14.74
CA GLY A 34 -5.35 13.59 -15.90
C GLY A 34 -4.98 12.13 -16.09
N LEU A 35 -4.67 11.40 -15.02
CA LEU A 35 -4.28 9.98 -15.07
C LEU A 35 -5.25 9.13 -15.91
N SER A 36 -6.55 9.15 -15.59
CA SER A 36 -7.54 8.30 -16.25
C SER A 36 -7.65 8.58 -17.76
N ARG A 37 -7.58 9.85 -18.15
CA ARG A 37 -7.55 10.25 -19.57
C ARG A 37 -6.33 9.67 -20.27
N ARG A 38 -5.14 9.82 -19.69
CA ARG A 38 -3.89 9.33 -20.29
C ARG A 38 -3.86 7.81 -20.42
N LEU A 39 -4.38 7.08 -19.43
CA LEU A 39 -4.50 5.61 -19.50
C LEU A 39 -5.50 5.19 -20.60
N ALA A 40 -6.62 5.90 -20.75
CA ALA A 40 -7.58 5.65 -21.82
C ALA A 40 -6.99 5.95 -23.21
N GLU A 41 -6.19 7.02 -23.36
CA GLU A 41 -5.46 7.36 -24.59
C GLU A 41 -4.45 6.26 -24.99
N LEU A 42 -3.92 5.50 -24.03
CA LEU A 42 -3.08 4.33 -24.28
C LEU A 42 -3.89 3.06 -24.64
N GLY A 43 -5.22 3.13 -24.64
CA GLY A 43 -6.12 2.03 -25.01
C GLY A 43 -6.54 1.13 -23.86
N TYR A 44 -6.33 1.52 -22.60
CA TYR A 44 -6.82 0.77 -21.44
C TYR A 44 -8.27 1.11 -21.11
N GLN A 45 -9.04 0.12 -20.66
CA GLN A 45 -10.29 0.38 -19.94
C GLN A 45 -9.96 0.79 -18.51
N VAL A 46 -10.41 1.98 -18.08
CA VAL A 46 -10.08 2.52 -16.77
C VAL A 46 -11.31 2.46 -15.86
N ILE A 47 -11.16 1.82 -14.71
CA ILE A 47 -12.17 1.75 -13.65
C ILE A 47 -11.59 2.43 -12.42
N ASP A 48 -12.19 3.54 -11.99
CA ASP A 48 -11.75 4.23 -10.77
C ASP A 48 -12.66 3.84 -9.60
N TYR A 49 -12.11 3.11 -8.62
CA TYR A 49 -12.82 2.70 -7.40
C TYR A 49 -12.89 3.81 -6.34
N GLY A 50 -12.36 5.01 -6.63
CA GLY A 50 -12.31 6.11 -5.69
C GLY A 50 -11.22 5.89 -4.63
N ASN A 51 -11.44 6.44 -3.44
CA ASN A 51 -10.52 6.29 -2.31
C ASN A 51 -11.04 5.26 -1.31
N LEU A 52 -10.13 4.45 -0.78
CA LEU A 52 -10.40 3.74 0.46
C LEU A 52 -10.54 4.74 1.61
N VAL A 53 -11.41 4.39 2.56
CA VAL A 53 -11.53 5.15 3.81
C VAL A 53 -10.27 4.92 4.64
N THR A 54 -9.53 6.00 4.84
CA THR A 54 -8.39 6.09 5.75
C THR A 54 -8.75 6.99 6.92
N PRO A 55 -8.24 6.73 8.13
CA PRO A 55 -8.47 7.60 9.27
C PRO A 55 -7.68 8.89 9.12
N MET A 56 -8.27 10.00 9.57
CA MET A 56 -7.58 11.29 9.63
C MET A 56 -6.65 11.31 10.84
N VAL A 57 -5.42 11.80 10.67
CA VAL A 57 -4.41 11.87 11.74
C VAL A 57 -4.97 12.61 12.97
N GLU A 58 -5.75 13.67 12.76
CA GLU A 58 -6.36 14.49 13.80
C GLU A 58 -7.41 13.75 14.64
N THR A 59 -7.94 12.64 14.13
CA THR A 59 -8.96 11.82 14.81
C THR A 59 -8.34 10.68 15.63
N ILE A 60 -7.03 10.49 15.56
CA ILE A 60 -6.31 9.40 16.24
C ILE A 60 -5.43 9.98 17.35
N PRO A 61 -5.43 9.39 18.56
CA PRO A 61 -4.51 9.78 19.62
C PRO A 61 -3.06 9.74 19.16
N LEU A 62 -2.27 10.75 19.56
CA LEU A 62 -0.85 10.78 19.28
C LEU A 62 -0.16 9.57 19.95
N PRO A 63 0.64 8.77 19.21
CA PRO A 63 1.34 7.66 19.80
C PRO A 63 2.40 8.13 20.81
N PRO A 64 2.69 7.35 21.87
CA PRO A 64 3.77 7.66 22.80
C PRO A 64 5.13 7.90 22.10
N PRO A 65 6.02 8.74 22.64
CA PRO A 65 7.29 9.06 21.98
C PRO A 65 8.21 7.86 21.73
N ASP A 66 8.15 6.83 22.57
CA ASP A 66 9.01 5.64 22.57
C ASP A 66 8.42 4.45 21.80
N VAL A 67 7.20 4.60 21.25
CA VAL A 67 6.56 3.51 20.52
C VAL A 67 7.32 3.19 19.23
N ARG A 68 7.60 1.91 19.04
CA ARG A 68 8.42 1.39 17.92
C ARG A 68 7.59 1.08 16.67
N LEU A 69 6.27 1.07 16.78
CA LEU A 69 5.30 0.85 15.70
C LEU A 69 4.17 1.88 15.82
N ARG A 70 4.43 3.08 15.31
CA ARG A 70 3.47 4.19 15.36
C ARG A 70 2.25 3.87 14.51
N TYR A 71 1.06 4.08 15.08
CA TYR A 71 -0.22 3.89 14.40
C TYR A 71 -0.44 2.47 13.84
N LEU A 72 0.12 1.44 14.50
CA LEU A 72 0.07 0.05 14.03
C LEU A 72 -1.34 -0.42 13.65
N GLU A 73 -2.32 -0.30 14.56
CA GLU A 73 -3.68 -0.78 14.31
C GLU A 73 -4.36 -0.03 13.14
N PRO A 74 -4.48 1.31 13.13
CA PRO A 74 -5.15 2.00 12.01
C PRO A 74 -4.45 1.78 10.66
N ILE A 75 -3.11 1.64 10.63
CA ILE A 75 -2.38 1.29 9.40
C ILE A 75 -2.70 -0.14 8.96
N THR A 76 -2.70 -1.09 9.90
CA THR A 76 -3.04 -2.49 9.62
C THR A 76 -4.43 -2.60 9.04
N GLU A 77 -5.43 -1.97 9.63
CA GLU A 77 -6.82 -2.01 9.15
C GLU A 77 -6.97 -1.47 7.72
N VAL A 78 -6.25 -0.39 7.38
CA VAL A 78 -6.22 0.13 6.00
C VAL A 78 -5.56 -0.87 5.07
N CYS A 79 -4.46 -1.49 5.48
CA CYS A 79 -3.75 -2.49 4.68
C CYS A 79 -4.57 -3.78 4.48
N GLU A 80 -5.34 -4.22 5.48
CA GLU A 80 -6.28 -5.34 5.37
C GLU A 80 -7.34 -5.07 4.30
N ARG A 81 -8.02 -3.92 4.40
CA ARG A 81 -9.03 -3.51 3.40
C ARG A 81 -8.44 -3.37 2.00
N LEU A 82 -7.23 -2.82 1.90
CA LEU A 82 -6.53 -2.67 0.64
C LEU A 82 -6.14 -4.04 0.04
N ALA A 83 -5.60 -4.94 0.85
CA ALA A 83 -5.22 -6.28 0.40
C ALA A 83 -6.44 -7.05 -0.14
N ASP A 84 -7.59 -6.93 0.53
CA ASP A 84 -8.84 -7.55 0.08
C ASP A 84 -9.37 -6.95 -1.22
N GLN A 85 -9.34 -5.62 -1.35
CA GLN A 85 -9.78 -4.94 -2.57
C GLN A 85 -8.87 -5.27 -3.75
N VAL A 86 -7.55 -5.26 -3.54
CA VAL A 86 -6.56 -5.60 -4.57
C VAL A 86 -6.68 -7.06 -4.97
N ALA A 87 -6.84 -7.99 -4.02
CA ALA A 87 -7.04 -9.40 -4.33
C ALA A 87 -8.29 -9.63 -5.22
N LYS A 88 -9.40 -8.92 -4.95
CA LYS A 88 -10.62 -8.98 -5.78
C LYS A 88 -10.36 -8.49 -7.20
N VAL A 89 -9.72 -7.34 -7.35
CA VAL A 89 -9.35 -6.77 -8.67
C VAL A 89 -8.46 -7.74 -9.45
N VAL A 90 -7.46 -8.30 -8.78
CA VAL A 90 -6.52 -9.24 -9.37
C VAL A 90 -7.21 -10.54 -9.80
N GLN A 91 -8.15 -11.06 -9.00
CA GLN A 91 -8.96 -12.24 -9.35
C GLN A 91 -9.85 -12.02 -10.58
N GLN A 92 -10.25 -10.78 -10.85
CA GLN A 92 -10.99 -10.40 -12.06
C GLN A 92 -10.09 -10.29 -13.30
N GLY A 93 -8.77 -10.50 -13.18
CA GLY A 93 -7.82 -10.33 -14.27
C GLY A 93 -7.52 -8.86 -14.61
N ILE A 94 -7.89 -7.93 -13.73
CA ILE A 94 -7.69 -6.50 -13.89
C ILE A 94 -6.38 -6.08 -13.22
N THR A 95 -5.65 -5.15 -13.82
CA THR A 95 -4.40 -4.64 -13.24
C THR A 95 -4.70 -3.59 -12.18
N PRO A 96 -4.36 -3.81 -10.89
CA PRO A 96 -4.55 -2.80 -9.86
C PRO A 96 -3.49 -1.69 -9.98
N LEU A 97 -3.92 -0.43 -9.99
CA LEU A 97 -3.07 0.76 -9.90
C LEU A 97 -3.42 1.52 -8.62
N ILE A 98 -2.55 1.43 -7.62
CA ILE A 98 -2.79 2.03 -6.32
C ILE A 98 -2.13 3.41 -6.27
N LEU A 99 -2.92 4.43 -5.96
CA LEU A 99 -2.44 5.79 -5.74
C LEU A 99 -2.32 6.01 -4.25
N GLY A 100 -1.11 6.27 -3.79
CA GLY A 100 -0.80 6.30 -2.37
C GLY A 100 -0.79 7.67 -1.72
N GLY A 101 -0.80 7.63 -0.40
CA GLY A 101 -0.10 8.59 0.44
C GLY A 101 1.27 8.04 0.83
N ASP A 102 1.47 7.65 2.08
CA ASP A 102 2.76 7.12 2.55
C ASP A 102 2.99 5.65 2.14
N HIS A 103 4.25 5.22 2.20
CA HIS A 103 4.67 3.93 1.67
C HIS A 103 4.18 2.72 2.50
N SER A 104 3.61 2.93 3.69
CA SER A 104 3.09 1.81 4.52
C SER A 104 1.96 1.03 3.84
N LEU A 105 1.19 1.68 2.96
CA LEU A 105 0.13 1.02 2.19
C LEU A 105 0.63 -0.13 1.31
N THR A 106 1.92 -0.15 0.96
CA THR A 106 2.49 -1.20 0.11
C THR A 106 2.39 -2.57 0.75
N ILE A 107 2.34 -2.63 2.09
CA ILE A 107 2.04 -3.87 2.81
C ILE A 107 0.70 -4.45 2.34
N GLY A 108 -0.35 -3.63 2.25
CA GLY A 108 -1.66 -4.03 1.76
C GLY A 108 -1.68 -4.33 0.26
N SER A 109 -1.15 -3.42 -0.58
CA SER A 109 -1.24 -3.57 -2.04
C SER A 109 -0.44 -4.76 -2.57
N ALA A 110 0.77 -4.98 -2.07
CA ALA A 110 1.60 -6.10 -2.48
C ALA A 110 1.06 -7.44 -1.94
N SER A 111 0.60 -7.47 -0.68
CA SER A 111 -0.03 -8.67 -0.09
C SER A 111 -1.29 -9.09 -0.84
N GLY A 112 -2.17 -8.14 -1.17
CA GLY A 112 -3.37 -8.43 -1.98
C GLY A 112 -3.02 -8.95 -3.37
N SER A 113 -1.95 -8.42 -3.98
CA SER A 113 -1.49 -8.87 -5.30
C SER A 113 -0.91 -10.28 -5.29
N ALA A 114 -0.15 -10.62 -4.25
CA ALA A 114 0.51 -11.91 -4.08
C ALA A 114 -0.41 -13.02 -3.53
N ARG A 115 -1.62 -12.69 -3.09
CA ARG A 115 -2.54 -13.67 -2.47
C ARG A 115 -2.84 -14.82 -3.45
N GLY A 116 -2.33 -16.00 -3.14
CA GLY A 116 -2.46 -17.21 -3.98
C GLY A 116 -1.60 -17.22 -5.24
N ARG A 117 -0.59 -16.35 -5.36
CA ARG A 117 0.25 -16.19 -6.57
C ARG A 117 1.72 -15.98 -6.19
N ARG A 118 2.64 -16.59 -6.94
CA ARG A 118 4.06 -16.23 -6.86
C ARG A 118 4.33 -15.02 -7.75
N LEU A 119 4.76 -13.92 -7.15
CA LEU A 119 5.11 -12.68 -7.86
C LEU A 119 6.55 -12.27 -7.56
N GLY A 120 7.18 -11.58 -8.51
CA GLY A 120 8.39 -10.79 -8.25
C GLY A 120 8.02 -9.39 -7.77
N LEU A 121 8.90 -8.77 -6.99
CA LEU A 121 8.75 -7.40 -6.50
C LEU A 121 9.93 -6.55 -6.98
N LEU A 122 9.63 -5.43 -7.64
CA LEU A 122 10.62 -4.41 -7.99
C LEU A 122 10.39 -3.19 -7.09
N TRP A 123 11.36 -2.89 -6.23
CA TRP A 123 11.30 -1.77 -5.29
C TRP A 123 12.10 -0.59 -5.84
N ILE A 124 11.42 0.49 -6.23
CA ILE A 124 12.06 1.71 -6.76
C ILE A 124 11.82 2.83 -5.75
N ASP A 125 12.80 3.03 -4.87
CA ASP A 125 12.74 4.05 -3.83
C ASP A 125 14.18 4.48 -3.46
N ALA A 126 14.32 5.68 -2.90
CA ALA A 126 15.57 6.12 -2.29
C ALA A 126 15.88 5.35 -0.99
N HIS A 127 14.86 4.78 -0.34
CA HIS A 127 14.97 4.02 0.90
C HIS A 127 14.63 2.55 0.68
N ALA A 128 15.31 1.67 1.40
CA ALA A 128 15.04 0.23 1.31
C ALA A 128 13.72 -0.19 1.99
N ASP A 129 13.18 0.66 2.88
CA ASP A 129 11.96 0.37 3.64
C ASP A 129 11.99 -0.99 4.36
N PHE A 130 13.17 -1.32 4.88
CA PHE A 130 13.52 -2.63 5.44
C PHE A 130 13.78 -2.61 6.95
N ASN A 131 13.24 -1.62 7.67
CA ASN A 131 13.31 -1.62 9.13
C ASN A 131 12.25 -2.54 9.75
N ASP A 132 12.52 -2.99 10.97
CA ASP A 132 11.53 -3.58 11.87
C ASP A 132 11.41 -2.77 13.18
N GLU A 133 10.64 -3.27 14.14
CA GLU A 133 10.49 -2.66 15.47
C GLU A 133 11.80 -2.55 16.25
N HIS A 134 12.84 -3.31 15.89
CA HIS A 134 14.13 -3.32 16.56
C HIS A 134 15.13 -2.36 15.89
N THR A 135 15.10 -2.21 14.57
CA THR A 135 16.08 -1.39 13.83
C THR A 135 15.59 0.02 13.53
N THR A 136 14.28 0.26 13.54
CA THR A 136 13.73 1.58 13.18
C THR A 136 14.29 2.70 14.05
N PRO A 137 14.72 3.84 13.49
CA PRO A 137 15.11 4.99 14.30
C PRO A 137 13.92 5.84 14.75
N SER A 138 12.74 5.67 14.12
CA SER A 138 11.59 6.58 14.26
C SER A 138 10.30 5.91 14.74
N GLY A 139 10.19 4.59 14.60
CA GLY A 139 8.94 3.86 14.80
C GLY A 139 7.90 4.05 13.68
N ASN A 140 8.24 4.79 12.64
CA ASN A 140 7.34 5.10 11.52
C ASN A 140 7.23 3.90 10.56
N ILE A 141 6.01 3.39 10.36
CA ILE A 141 5.78 2.14 9.63
C ILE A 141 6.08 2.28 8.13
N HIS A 142 6.08 3.48 7.53
CA HIS A 142 6.41 3.62 6.10
C HIS A 142 7.82 3.14 5.72
N GLY A 143 8.75 3.04 6.68
CA GLY A 143 10.11 2.55 6.46
C GLY A 143 10.30 1.05 6.72
N MET A 144 9.20 0.29 6.83
CA MET A 144 9.14 -1.13 7.15
C MET A 144 8.48 -2.06 6.09
N PRO A 145 7.76 -1.59 5.05
CA PRO A 145 7.01 -2.46 4.14
C PRO A 145 7.81 -3.61 3.54
N LEU A 146 9.03 -3.39 3.07
CA LEU A 146 9.79 -4.43 2.41
C LEU A 146 10.28 -5.50 3.40
N ALA A 147 10.62 -5.10 4.64
CA ALA A 147 10.89 -6.06 5.71
C ALA A 147 9.63 -6.91 6.00
N VAL A 148 8.47 -6.26 6.14
CA VAL A 148 7.20 -6.94 6.40
C VAL A 148 6.87 -7.95 5.31
N LEU A 149 6.98 -7.55 4.04
CA LEU A 149 6.67 -8.40 2.88
C LEU A 149 7.60 -9.60 2.74
N THR A 150 8.82 -9.49 3.26
CA THR A 150 9.80 -10.60 3.34
C THR A 150 9.72 -11.37 4.67
N GLY A 151 8.67 -11.14 5.46
CA GLY A 151 8.37 -11.90 6.68
C GLY A 151 9.00 -11.37 7.96
N ARG A 152 9.64 -10.19 7.91
CA ARG A 152 10.27 -9.53 9.06
C ARG A 152 9.42 -8.37 9.56
N GLY A 153 8.81 -8.54 10.74
CA GLY A 153 8.06 -7.49 11.42
C GLY A 153 6.87 -8.05 12.18
N HIS A 154 6.03 -7.14 12.68
CA HIS A 154 4.90 -7.50 13.53
C HIS A 154 3.89 -8.44 12.82
N PRO A 155 3.37 -9.50 13.48
CA PRO A 155 2.46 -10.49 12.88
C PRO A 155 1.18 -9.90 12.26
N ARG A 156 0.68 -8.79 12.82
CA ARG A 156 -0.48 -8.05 12.27
C ARG A 156 -0.23 -7.54 10.85
N LEU A 157 1.03 -7.29 10.49
CA LEU A 157 1.44 -6.79 9.16
C LEU A 157 1.95 -7.92 8.26
N THR A 158 2.76 -8.84 8.77
CA THR A 158 3.38 -9.89 7.93
C THR A 158 2.36 -10.92 7.42
N GLY A 159 1.26 -11.15 8.14
CA GLY A 159 0.24 -12.15 7.79
C GLY A 159 -0.74 -11.74 6.68
N LEU A 160 -0.69 -10.51 6.16
CA LEU A 160 -1.71 -9.93 5.27
C LEU A 160 -1.89 -10.66 3.92
N ALA A 161 -0.85 -11.34 3.44
CA ALA A 161 -0.89 -12.11 2.19
C ALA A 161 -1.53 -13.51 2.37
N GLY A 162 -1.77 -13.95 3.61
CA GLY A 162 -2.19 -15.33 3.92
C GLY A 162 -1.04 -16.34 3.95
N CYS A 163 0.20 -15.90 3.68
CA CYS A 163 1.43 -16.66 3.87
C CYS A 163 2.54 -15.72 4.37
N VAL A 164 3.55 -16.30 5.02
CA VAL A 164 4.72 -15.58 5.50
C VAL A 164 5.97 -16.36 5.06
N PRO A 165 6.89 -15.76 4.27
CA PRO A 165 6.82 -14.41 3.72
C PRO A 165 5.76 -14.27 2.60
N ALA A 166 5.35 -13.04 2.30
CA ALA A 166 4.53 -12.74 1.14
C ALA A 166 5.35 -12.80 -0.16
N PHE A 167 6.64 -12.40 -0.07
CA PHE A 167 7.61 -12.46 -1.15
C PHE A 167 8.89 -13.12 -0.64
N ASP A 168 9.25 -14.25 -1.26
CA ASP A 168 10.50 -14.96 -0.99
C ASP A 168 11.58 -14.50 -2.00
N PRO A 169 12.66 -13.86 -1.53
CA PRO A 169 13.76 -13.45 -2.40
C PRO A 169 14.72 -14.59 -2.79
N ALA A 170 14.56 -15.80 -2.23
CA ALA A 170 15.43 -16.96 -2.47
C ALA A 170 15.09 -17.78 -3.73
#